data_AF-A0A5E4HX27-F1
#
_entry.id   AF-A0A5E4HX27-F1
#
_cell.length_a   1.000
_cell.length_b   1.000
_cell.length_c   1.000
_cell.angle_alpha   90.00
_cell.angle_beta   90.00
_cell.angle_gamma   90.00
#
_symmetry.space_group_name_H-M   'P 1'
#
loop_
_entity.id
_entity.type
_entity.pdbx_description
1 polymer ?
#
loop_
_entity_poly.entity_id
_entity_poly.type
_entity_poly.pdbx_seq_one_letter_code
_entity_poly.pdbx_strand_id
1 'polypeptide(L)'
;MKDFSAGQPGLGQLQGIHATDIEADTSYTVTVGPPAGKSFDRYTYSLFRNGALISGPTDTSSGVIPFSCSKCNPGDTMQMRVLGQHMGSNSSELPLSFALPLPNSMASIQGICQGSWLGQWARPMGIAWAGLFAFIAFIYMMGHAFNIPQFTEWAKTEIGQALLGVGLLVLIVWLLGLQCNLQIGEFAKWAGIALPGAAGGPGIQPTDTMMNAAVKGLGWSMERTHLSISLMRYCLGILNIRATFSQSMTEVPGIGGVGFTLAPLSGDWTLMGSVQMLLNLNTTFMLALLFQYFSLAIFSSSSGLFLFLVPIGLILRCMPYLRGFGGALASIGIGFCILYPMYLALLGIMLPPLYTSPALANFDPHSVAGSVSSLVASEQGLTGTSIFSYFYSMPDVPDSSGGILKATAVEDPTKCGILGRCFYTVNLAPLFELTALNFLAAVLLPSAGLLVIVSFVRDLSVIFGEEVEASKLMQMV
;
A
#
# COMPACT_ATOMS: atom_id res chain seq x y z
N MET A 1 -14.13 13.44 -26.32
CA MET A 1 -12.80 14.09 -26.30
C MET A 1 -12.64 14.66 -24.91
N LYS A 2 -11.76 14.08 -24.08
CA LYS A 2 -11.45 14.60 -22.75
C LYS A 2 -10.14 15.40 -22.88
N ASP A 3 -10.19 16.69 -22.57
CA ASP A 3 -9.02 17.58 -22.61
C ASP A 3 -8.26 17.52 -21.29
N PHE A 4 -6.94 17.34 -21.37
CA PHE A 4 -6.05 17.49 -20.23
C PHE A 4 -5.13 18.68 -20.46
N SER A 5 -5.22 19.70 -19.61
CA SER A 5 -4.27 20.80 -19.58
C SER A 5 -3.25 20.58 -18.46
N ALA A 6 -1.97 20.62 -18.80
CA ALA A 6 -0.91 20.81 -17.82
C ALA A 6 -0.92 22.29 -17.41
N GLY A 7 -1.03 22.59 -16.11
CA GLY A 7 -1.04 23.96 -15.59
C GLY A 7 0.30 24.67 -15.84
N GLN A 8 0.25 26.00 -15.98
CA GLN A 8 1.43 26.83 -16.25
C GLN A 8 2.47 26.73 -15.11
N PRO A 9 3.71 26.31 -15.40
CA PRO A 9 4.78 26.23 -14.41
C PRO A 9 5.73 27.42 -14.48
N GLY A 10 6.22 27.86 -13.32
CA GLY A 10 7.41 28.69 -13.22
C GLY A 10 8.63 27.97 -13.83
N LEU A 11 9.42 28.72 -14.60
CA LEU A 11 10.72 28.39 -15.22
C LEU A 11 11.16 26.91 -15.17
N GLY A 12 10.80 26.18 -16.23
CA GLY A 12 11.62 25.05 -16.72
C GLY A 12 11.09 23.63 -16.53
N GLN A 13 9.86 23.40 -16.07
CA GLN A 13 9.36 22.04 -15.84
C GLN A 13 7.95 21.82 -16.36
N LEU A 14 7.79 20.86 -17.27
CA LEU A 14 6.51 20.43 -17.80
C LEU A 14 5.85 19.41 -16.86
N GLN A 15 4.57 19.62 -16.59
CA GLN A 15 3.75 18.82 -15.70
C GLN A 15 3.35 17.48 -16.36
N GLY A 16 3.59 16.36 -15.70
CA GLY A 16 3.05 15.05 -16.07
C GLY A 16 1.61 14.93 -15.59
N ILE A 17 0.67 14.76 -16.51
CA ILE A 17 -0.75 14.47 -16.24
C ILE A 17 -0.93 12.99 -15.91
N HIS A 18 -1.28 12.66 -14.67
CA HIS A 18 -1.78 11.32 -14.32
C HIS A 18 -3.26 11.20 -14.72
N ALA A 19 -3.55 10.52 -15.83
CA ALA A 19 -4.91 10.15 -16.18
C ALA A 19 -5.21 8.76 -15.59
N THR A 20 -5.84 8.69 -14.40
CA THR A 20 -6.21 7.41 -13.76
C THR A 20 -7.41 6.73 -14.41
N ASP A 21 -8.11 7.40 -15.34
CA ASP A 21 -9.32 6.89 -16.02
C ASP A 21 -9.20 7.02 -17.55
N ILE A 22 -8.30 6.24 -18.14
CA ILE A 22 -8.28 6.05 -19.60
C ILE A 22 -9.34 5.00 -19.95
N GLU A 23 -10.51 5.46 -20.39
CA GLU A 23 -11.57 4.63 -20.95
C GLU A 23 -11.13 4.09 -22.32
N ALA A 24 -11.38 2.81 -22.57
CA ALA A 24 -11.20 2.21 -23.89
C ALA A 24 -12.00 3.00 -24.94
N ASP A 25 -11.48 3.08 -26.17
CA ASP A 25 -12.11 3.76 -27.30
C ASP A 25 -12.36 5.27 -27.12
N THR A 26 -11.68 5.91 -26.16
CA THR A 26 -11.78 7.35 -25.95
C THR A 26 -10.57 8.07 -26.53
N SER A 27 -10.81 9.20 -27.22
CA SER A 27 -9.76 10.10 -27.69
C SER A 27 -9.42 11.15 -26.64
N TYR A 28 -8.12 11.37 -26.46
CA TYR A 28 -7.54 12.27 -25.49
C TYR A 28 -6.62 13.27 -26.17
N THR A 29 -6.57 14.46 -25.61
CA THR A 29 -5.72 15.55 -26.08
C THR A 29 -4.90 16.04 -24.91
N VAL A 30 -3.58 15.99 -25.06
CA VAL A 30 -2.63 16.52 -24.08
C VAL A 30 -2.08 17.83 -24.62
N THR A 31 -2.30 18.93 -23.91
CA THR A 31 -1.73 20.21 -24.30
C THR A 31 -0.46 20.47 -23.50
N VAL A 32 0.68 20.56 -24.18
CA VAL A 32 2.00 20.86 -23.64
C VAL A 32 2.30 22.33 -23.90
N GLY A 33 2.21 23.16 -22.87
CA GLY A 33 2.57 24.57 -22.94
C GLY A 33 4.07 24.79 -22.68
N PRO A 34 4.72 25.81 -23.26
CA PRO A 34 6.12 26.06 -22.96
C PRO A 34 6.30 26.50 -21.49
N PRO A 35 7.47 26.26 -20.87
CA PRO A 35 7.78 26.76 -19.54
C PRO A 35 7.73 28.29 -19.52
N ALA A 36 7.31 28.89 -18.40
CA ALA A 36 7.14 30.34 -18.30
C ALA A 36 8.37 31.11 -18.77
N GLY A 37 8.14 32.04 -19.71
CA GLY A 37 9.17 32.92 -20.28
C GLY A 37 9.99 32.34 -21.44
N LYS A 38 9.64 31.15 -21.96
CA LYS A 38 10.22 30.60 -23.20
C LYS A 38 9.13 30.30 -24.22
N SER A 39 9.47 30.41 -25.51
CA SER A 39 8.63 29.93 -26.61
C SER A 39 9.33 28.73 -27.25
N PHE A 40 8.60 27.64 -27.46
CA PHE A 40 9.06 26.55 -28.32
C PHE A 40 8.37 26.68 -29.67
N ASP A 41 9.14 26.59 -30.75
CA ASP A 41 8.63 26.71 -32.12
C ASP A 41 8.03 25.37 -32.60
N ARG A 42 8.53 24.27 -32.03
CA ARG A 42 8.16 22.91 -32.41
C ARG A 42 8.29 21.96 -31.24
N TYR A 43 7.32 21.06 -31.12
CA TYR A 43 7.36 19.93 -30.19
C TYR A 43 7.44 18.63 -30.99
N THR A 44 8.43 17.79 -30.71
CA THR A 44 8.51 16.44 -31.26
C THR A 44 8.09 15.46 -30.17
N TYR A 45 7.07 14.64 -30.39
CA TYR A 45 6.63 13.65 -29.40
C TYR A 45 6.71 12.22 -29.92
N SER A 46 6.92 11.27 -29.02
CA SER A 46 6.86 9.83 -29.31
C SER A 46 5.98 9.15 -28.26
N LEU A 47 5.14 8.22 -28.72
CA LEU A 47 4.20 7.49 -27.87
C LEU A 47 4.64 6.04 -27.73
N PHE A 48 4.69 5.56 -26.50
CA PHE A 48 5.02 4.19 -26.14
C PHE A 48 3.84 3.55 -25.42
N ARG A 49 3.60 2.26 -25.66
CA ARG A 49 2.68 1.41 -24.89
C ARG A 49 3.45 0.24 -24.33
N ASN A 50 3.41 0.04 -23.02
CA ASN A 50 4.16 -1.02 -22.34
C ASN A 50 5.65 -1.00 -22.72
N GLY A 51 6.22 0.20 -22.87
CA GLY A 51 7.61 0.41 -23.31
C GLY A 51 7.86 0.23 -24.82
N ALA A 52 6.89 -0.26 -25.60
CA ALA A 52 7.02 -0.41 -27.05
C ALA A 52 6.55 0.85 -27.79
N LEU A 53 7.32 1.34 -28.75
CA LEU A 53 6.97 2.51 -29.56
C LEU A 53 5.74 2.23 -30.43
N ILE A 54 4.65 2.98 -30.22
CA ILE A 54 3.42 2.89 -31.02
C ILE A 54 3.44 3.92 -32.15
N SER A 55 3.91 5.12 -31.82
CA SER A 55 3.97 6.25 -32.73
C SER A 55 5.34 6.87 -32.63
N GLY A 56 6.02 6.91 -33.77
CA GLY A 56 7.33 7.53 -33.90
C GLY A 56 7.31 9.04 -33.63
N PRO A 57 8.49 9.68 -33.66
CA PRO A 57 8.63 11.11 -33.45
C PRO A 57 7.72 11.87 -34.43
N THR A 58 6.72 12.55 -33.88
CA THR A 58 5.75 13.35 -34.63
C THR A 58 5.89 14.80 -34.18
N ASP A 59 6.02 15.70 -35.15
CA ASP A 59 6.16 17.13 -34.88
C ASP A 59 4.78 17.80 -34.78
N THR A 60 4.58 18.61 -33.75
CA THR A 60 3.42 19.51 -33.62
C THR A 60 3.89 20.91 -33.26
N SER A 61 3.30 21.92 -33.89
CA SER A 61 3.55 23.33 -33.59
C SER A 61 2.63 23.87 -32.50
N SER A 62 1.48 23.24 -32.26
CA SER A 62 0.47 23.72 -31.31
C SER A 62 0.73 23.29 -29.87
N GLY A 63 1.63 22.32 -29.66
CA GLY A 63 1.79 21.64 -28.37
C GLY A 63 0.60 20.75 -28.00
N VAL A 64 -0.45 20.68 -28.83
CA VAL A 64 -1.58 19.77 -28.65
C VAL A 64 -1.23 18.43 -29.27
N ILE A 65 -1.16 17.40 -28.45
CA ILE A 65 -0.80 16.04 -28.83
C ILE A 65 -2.06 15.17 -28.70
N PRO A 66 -2.71 14.80 -29.81
CA PRO A 66 -3.83 13.88 -29.78
C PRO A 66 -3.33 12.43 -29.63
N PHE A 67 -3.96 11.66 -28.75
CA PHE A 67 -3.79 10.20 -28.73
C PHE A 67 -5.14 9.52 -28.57
N SER A 68 -5.29 8.33 -29.18
CA SER A 68 -6.51 7.53 -29.08
C SER A 68 -6.17 6.14 -28.56
N CYS A 69 -6.91 5.68 -27.56
CA CYS A 69 -6.73 4.38 -26.92
C CYS A 69 -7.76 3.35 -27.45
N SER A 70 -7.83 3.15 -28.76
CA SER A 70 -8.79 2.21 -29.38
C SER A 70 -8.48 0.72 -29.17
N LYS A 71 -7.36 0.40 -28.51
CA LYS A 71 -6.91 -0.98 -28.24
C LYS A 71 -6.20 -1.09 -26.90
N CYS A 72 -6.62 -0.33 -25.90
CA CYS A 72 -5.98 -0.32 -24.60
C CYS A 72 -6.70 -1.32 -23.70
N ASN A 73 -5.96 -2.33 -23.24
CA ASN A 73 -6.47 -3.29 -22.26
C ASN A 73 -6.32 -2.70 -20.85
N PRO A 74 -7.16 -3.11 -19.88
CA PRO A 74 -6.96 -2.79 -18.47
C PRO A 74 -5.54 -3.21 -18.04
N GLY A 75 -4.72 -2.23 -17.65
CA GLY A 75 -3.33 -2.44 -17.23
C GLY A 75 -2.25 -2.10 -18.26
N ASP A 76 -2.62 -1.70 -19.48
CA ASP A 76 -1.65 -1.12 -20.41
C ASP A 76 -1.09 0.19 -19.84
N THR A 77 0.21 0.42 -20.00
CA THR A 77 0.91 1.67 -19.66
C THR A 77 1.15 2.49 -20.93
N MET A 78 0.82 3.77 -20.93
CA MET A 78 1.08 4.68 -22.05
C MET A 78 2.12 5.70 -21.60
N GLN A 79 3.23 5.84 -22.31
CA GLN A 79 4.27 6.83 -22.04
C GLN A 79 4.40 7.77 -23.24
N MET A 80 4.66 9.05 -22.99
CA MET A 80 4.81 10.05 -24.04
C MET A 80 6.07 10.87 -23.78
N ARG A 81 7.08 10.71 -24.63
CA ARG A 81 8.30 11.53 -24.57
C ARG A 81 8.10 12.74 -25.47
N VAL A 82 8.26 13.95 -24.93
CA VAL A 82 8.09 15.22 -25.68
C VAL A 82 9.41 16.00 -25.66
N LEU A 83 9.85 16.45 -26.82
CA LEU A 83 11.04 17.24 -27.05
C LEU A 83 10.62 18.63 -27.52
N GLY A 84 10.90 19.66 -26.73
CA GLY A 84 10.76 21.05 -27.16
C GLY A 84 11.99 21.48 -27.94
N GLN A 85 11.79 22.02 -29.15
CA GLN A 85 12.85 22.62 -29.95
C GLN A 85 12.61 24.13 -30.07
N HIS A 86 13.67 24.91 -29.85
CA HIS A 86 13.71 26.32 -30.15
C HIS A 86 14.68 26.52 -31.33
N MET A 87 14.27 27.26 -32.36
CA MET A 87 15.12 27.51 -33.53
C MET A 87 16.40 28.26 -33.09
N GLY A 88 17.52 27.53 -33.00
CA GLY A 88 18.84 28.11 -32.73
C GLY A 88 19.57 27.60 -31.47
N SER A 89 18.99 26.69 -30.68
CA SER A 89 19.70 26.09 -29.54
C SER A 89 19.50 24.57 -29.46
N ASN A 90 20.52 23.86 -28.95
CA ASN A 90 20.46 22.41 -28.71
C ASN A 90 19.19 22.02 -27.95
N SER A 91 18.50 20.99 -28.44
CA SER A 91 17.25 20.47 -27.87
C SER A 91 17.44 20.02 -26.43
N SER A 92 16.59 20.51 -25.52
CA SER A 92 16.47 19.96 -24.17
C SER A 92 15.51 18.77 -24.21
N GLU A 93 16.03 17.56 -23.98
CA GLU A 93 15.19 16.37 -23.83
C GLU A 93 14.51 16.36 -22.45
N LEU A 94 13.18 16.34 -22.41
CA LEU A 94 12.42 16.02 -21.20
C LEU A 94 11.76 14.64 -21.36
N PRO A 95 12.28 13.59 -20.73
CA PRO A 95 11.56 12.33 -20.63
C PRO A 95 10.38 12.50 -19.67
N LEU A 96 9.17 12.63 -20.21
CA LEU A 96 7.93 12.49 -19.45
C LEU A 96 7.52 11.02 -19.45
N SER A 97 7.80 10.32 -18.34
CA SER A 97 7.29 8.96 -18.14
C SER A 97 5.96 9.05 -17.40
N PHE A 98 4.88 8.68 -18.07
CA PHE A 98 3.59 8.48 -17.44
C PHE A 98 3.53 7.01 -17.01
N ALA A 99 3.58 6.76 -15.70
CA ALA A 99 3.14 5.48 -15.18
C ALA A 99 1.62 5.56 -15.04
N LEU A 100 0.89 4.84 -15.88
CA LEU A 100 -0.49 4.52 -15.52
C LEU A 100 -0.43 3.79 -14.18
N PRO A 101 -1.32 4.10 -13.22
CA PRO A 101 -1.39 3.32 -11.99
C PRO A 101 -1.41 1.86 -12.39
N LEU A 102 -0.57 1.04 -11.73
CA LEU A 102 -0.67 -0.41 -11.86
C LEU A 102 -2.16 -0.75 -11.85
N PRO A 103 -2.65 -1.56 -12.80
CA PRO A 103 -4.06 -1.88 -12.84
C PRO A 103 -4.48 -2.23 -11.43
N ASN A 104 -5.60 -1.66 -10.99
CA ASN A 104 -6.26 -2.01 -9.73
C ASN A 104 -6.68 -3.51 -9.69
N SER A 105 -6.07 -4.37 -10.53
CA SER A 105 -6.18 -5.81 -10.60
C SER A 105 -5.50 -6.53 -9.44
N MET A 106 -5.30 -5.87 -8.29
CA MET A 106 -5.49 -6.62 -7.05
C MET A 106 -6.94 -7.09 -7.08
N ALA A 107 -7.14 -8.29 -7.63
CA ALA A 107 -8.45 -8.88 -7.92
C ALA A 107 -9.38 -8.52 -6.77
N SER A 108 -10.44 -7.76 -7.05
CA SER A 108 -11.28 -7.23 -5.98
C SER A 108 -11.72 -8.43 -5.15
N ILE A 109 -11.22 -8.51 -3.92
CA ILE A 109 -11.58 -9.59 -3.02
C ILE A 109 -13.09 -9.47 -2.88
N GLN A 110 -13.82 -10.41 -3.48
CA GLN A 110 -15.27 -10.50 -3.29
C GLN A 110 -15.47 -10.89 -1.85
N GLY A 111 -15.56 -9.87 -0.99
CA GLY A 111 -15.73 -10.07 0.43
C GLY A 111 -17.00 -10.85 0.71
N ILE A 112 -17.03 -11.52 1.86
CA ILE A 112 -18.19 -12.25 2.39
C ILE A 112 -19.50 -11.45 2.19
N CYS A 113 -19.46 -10.12 2.28
CA CYS A 113 -20.65 -9.28 2.18
C CYS A 113 -21.35 -9.24 0.81
N GLN A 114 -20.77 -9.79 -0.27
CA GLN A 114 -21.42 -9.84 -1.60
C GLN A 114 -22.39 -11.04 -1.73
N GLY A 115 -23.45 -11.00 -0.92
CA GLY A 115 -24.80 -11.53 -1.20
C GLY A 115 -25.06 -13.03 -1.41
N SER A 116 -24.08 -13.88 -1.71
CA SER A 116 -24.34 -15.29 -2.08
C SER A 116 -23.80 -16.34 -1.09
N TRP A 117 -22.88 -15.95 -0.22
CA TRP A 117 -22.20 -16.86 0.71
C TRP A 117 -23.18 -17.54 1.67
N LEU A 118 -24.17 -16.80 2.19
CA LEU A 118 -25.10 -17.31 3.19
C LEU A 118 -25.89 -18.50 2.65
N GLY A 119 -26.33 -18.42 1.38
CA GLY A 119 -27.06 -19.50 0.72
C GLY A 119 -26.19 -20.73 0.45
N GLN A 120 -24.92 -20.53 0.10
CA GLN A 120 -23.97 -21.63 -0.13
C GLN A 120 -23.60 -22.34 1.17
N TRP A 121 -23.61 -21.62 2.30
CA TRP A 121 -23.16 -22.14 3.59
C TRP A 121 -24.28 -22.68 4.47
N ALA A 122 -25.42 -21.98 4.51
CA ALA A 122 -26.57 -22.39 5.31
C ALA A 122 -27.15 -23.73 4.83
N ARG A 123 -27.07 -24.04 3.54
CA ARG A 123 -27.53 -25.32 2.98
C ARG A 123 -26.78 -26.53 3.53
N PRO A 124 -25.45 -26.66 3.37
CA PRO A 124 -24.71 -27.81 3.90
C PRO A 124 -24.74 -27.87 5.42
N MET A 125 -24.69 -26.73 6.11
CA MET A 125 -24.88 -26.67 7.56
C MET A 125 -26.25 -27.19 7.99
N GLY A 126 -27.33 -26.74 7.34
CA GLY A 126 -28.69 -27.18 7.64
C GLY A 126 -28.87 -28.67 7.43
N ILE A 127 -28.28 -29.24 6.37
CA ILE A 127 -28.30 -30.68 6.12
C ILE A 127 -27.52 -31.43 7.22
N ALA A 128 -26.32 -30.95 7.59
CA ALA A 128 -25.51 -31.56 8.64
C ALA A 128 -26.23 -31.56 10.00
N TRP A 129 -26.85 -30.42 10.35
CA TRP A 129 -27.64 -30.27 11.57
C TRP A 129 -28.88 -31.16 11.56
N ALA A 130 -29.62 -31.22 10.45
CA ALA A 130 -30.78 -32.10 10.32
C ALA A 130 -30.38 -33.58 10.46
N GLY A 131 -29.27 -33.97 9.85
CA GLY A 131 -28.69 -35.31 10.00
C GLY A 131 -28.30 -35.62 11.45
N LEU A 132 -27.71 -34.66 12.15
CA LEU A 132 -27.38 -34.78 13.57
C LEU A 132 -28.62 -34.98 14.44
N PHE A 133 -29.64 -34.14 14.30
CA PHE A 133 -30.88 -34.26 15.07
C PHE A 133 -31.60 -35.59 14.77
N ALA A 134 -31.60 -36.04 13.52
CA ALA A 134 -32.16 -37.34 13.15
C ALA A 134 -31.39 -38.49 13.82
N PHE A 135 -30.06 -38.41 13.87
CA PHE A 135 -29.22 -39.41 14.53
C PHE A 135 -29.46 -39.46 16.05
N ILE A 136 -29.52 -38.30 16.71
CA ILE A 136 -29.81 -38.22 18.15
C ILE A 136 -31.21 -38.76 18.46
N ALA A 137 -32.21 -38.41 17.65
CA ALA A 137 -33.57 -38.93 17.79
C ALA A 137 -33.63 -40.46 17.61
N PHE A 138 -32.87 -41.00 16.66
CA PHE A 138 -32.76 -42.44 16.43
C PHE A 138 -32.16 -43.16 17.65
N ILE A 139 -31.06 -42.65 18.21
CA ILE A 139 -30.45 -43.24 19.43
C ILE A 139 -31.39 -43.15 20.62
N TYR A 140 -32.15 -42.05 20.75
CA TYR A 140 -33.15 -41.92 21.80
C TYR A 140 -34.25 -43.00 21.68
N MET A 141 -34.80 -43.21 20.48
CA MET A 141 -35.80 -44.27 20.24
C MET A 141 -35.22 -45.66 20.49
N MET A 142 -33.97 -45.90 20.10
CA MET A 142 -33.28 -47.16 20.34
C MET A 142 -33.05 -47.42 21.84
N GLY A 143 -32.62 -46.40 22.59
CA GLY A 143 -32.46 -46.46 24.04
C GLY A 143 -33.76 -46.81 24.75
N HIS A 144 -34.88 -46.27 24.28
CA HIS A 144 -36.20 -46.59 24.81
C HIS A 144 -36.67 -48.00 24.43
N ALA A 145 -36.47 -48.42 23.18
CA ALA A 145 -36.88 -49.75 22.70
C ALA A 145 -36.16 -50.90 23.41
N PHE A 146 -34.87 -50.72 23.73
CA PHE A 146 -34.05 -51.73 24.41
C PHE A 146 -33.99 -51.56 25.94
N ASN A 147 -34.66 -50.54 26.51
CA ASN A 147 -34.58 -50.19 27.94
C ASN A 147 -33.15 -50.00 28.45
N ILE A 148 -32.27 -49.40 27.64
CA ILE A 148 -30.88 -49.11 28.02
C ILE A 148 -30.81 -47.66 28.53
N PRO A 149 -30.74 -47.42 29.87
CA PRO A 149 -30.80 -46.06 30.43
C PRO A 149 -29.61 -45.18 30.03
N GLN A 150 -28.47 -45.78 29.67
CA GLN A 150 -27.29 -45.03 29.26
C GLN A 150 -27.51 -44.26 27.94
N PHE A 151 -28.25 -44.83 26.98
CA PHE A 151 -28.53 -44.16 25.71
C PHE A 151 -29.52 -43.02 25.85
N THR A 152 -30.48 -43.12 26.78
CA THR A 152 -31.46 -42.05 27.01
C THR A 152 -30.83 -40.87 27.75
N GLU A 153 -29.97 -41.13 28.74
CA GLU A 153 -29.15 -40.10 29.41
C GLU A 153 -28.23 -39.39 28.39
N TRP A 154 -27.48 -40.16 27.58
CA TRP A 154 -26.60 -39.60 26.55
C TRP A 154 -27.36 -38.72 25.55
N ALA A 155 -28.48 -39.20 25.01
CA ALA A 155 -29.27 -38.45 24.04
C ALA A 155 -29.82 -37.13 24.61
N LYS A 156 -30.24 -37.10 25.90
CA LYS A 156 -30.67 -35.87 26.56
C LYS A 156 -29.55 -34.84 26.64
N THR A 157 -28.34 -35.28 26.99
CA THR A 157 -27.17 -34.38 27.04
C THR A 157 -26.80 -33.86 25.65
N GLU A 158 -26.87 -34.69 24.61
CA GLU A 158 -26.52 -34.25 23.26
C GLU A 158 -27.56 -33.34 22.60
N ILE A 159 -28.85 -33.48 22.91
CA ILE A 159 -29.87 -32.51 22.47
C ILE A 159 -29.54 -31.11 22.98
N GLY A 160 -29.14 -30.99 24.26
CA GLY A 160 -28.77 -29.70 24.84
C GLY A 160 -27.60 -29.04 24.12
N GLN A 161 -26.58 -29.83 23.77
CA GLN A 161 -25.40 -29.33 23.09
C GLN A 161 -25.63 -29.03 21.61
N ALA A 162 -26.46 -29.83 20.95
CA ALA A 162 -26.93 -29.56 19.60
C ALA A 162 -27.66 -28.21 19.55
N LEU A 163 -28.56 -27.94 20.50
CA LEU A 163 -29.25 -26.66 20.60
C LEU A 163 -28.30 -25.49 20.85
N LEU A 164 -27.29 -25.66 21.72
CA LEU A 164 -26.25 -24.64 21.93
C LEU A 164 -25.44 -24.37 20.65
N GLY A 165 -25.10 -25.40 19.88
CA GLY A 165 -24.40 -25.23 18.61
C GLY A 165 -25.25 -24.52 17.54
N VAL A 166 -26.56 -24.76 17.50
CA VAL A 166 -27.49 -23.98 16.65
C VAL A 166 -27.54 -22.52 17.10
N GLY A 167 -27.65 -22.25 18.40
CA GLY A 167 -27.63 -20.89 18.93
C GLY A 167 -26.34 -20.14 18.59
N LEU A 168 -25.20 -20.83 18.69
CA LEU A 168 -23.89 -20.31 18.30
C LEU A 168 -23.83 -20.01 16.79
N LEU A 169 -24.35 -20.89 15.94
CA LEU A 169 -24.41 -20.66 14.50
C LEU A 169 -25.27 -19.42 14.15
N VAL A 170 -26.42 -19.26 14.81
CA VAL A 170 -27.27 -18.06 14.67
C VAL A 170 -26.51 -16.80 15.09
N LEU A 171 -25.78 -16.86 16.20
CA LEU A 171 -24.95 -15.76 16.68
C LEU A 171 -23.85 -15.40 15.67
N ILE A 172 -23.15 -16.37 15.09
CA ILE A 172 -22.12 -16.13 14.06
C ILE A 172 -22.73 -15.46 12.84
N VAL A 173 -23.85 -15.99 12.33
CA VAL A 173 -24.54 -15.42 11.17
C VAL A 173 -24.97 -13.98 11.45
N TRP A 174 -25.47 -13.72 12.66
CA TRP A 174 -25.85 -12.37 13.09
C TRP A 174 -24.63 -11.43 13.15
N LEU A 175 -23.51 -11.86 13.73
CA LEU A 175 -22.28 -11.07 13.79
C LEU A 175 -21.68 -10.78 12.41
N LEU A 176 -21.66 -11.76 11.51
CA LEU A 176 -21.21 -11.57 10.12
C LEU A 176 -22.15 -10.61 9.36
N GLY A 177 -23.47 -10.72 9.59
CA GLY A 177 -24.45 -9.78 9.06
C GLY A 177 -24.21 -8.36 9.57
N LEU A 178 -23.90 -8.21 10.86
CA LEU A 178 -23.55 -6.93 11.47
C LEU A 178 -22.30 -6.35 10.81
N GLN A 179 -21.22 -7.12 10.67
CA GLN A 179 -19.98 -6.67 10.03
C GLN A 179 -20.18 -6.22 8.57
N CYS A 180 -21.09 -6.86 7.85
CA CYS A 180 -21.39 -6.50 6.47
C CYS A 180 -22.27 -5.26 6.33
N ASN A 181 -23.09 -4.97 7.34
CA ASN A 181 -23.97 -3.79 7.36
C ASN A 181 -23.32 -2.59 8.04
N LEU A 182 -22.31 -2.80 8.88
CA LEU A 182 -21.64 -1.75 9.62
C LEU A 182 -20.73 -0.94 8.71
N GLN A 183 -21.15 0.30 8.47
CA GLN A 183 -20.42 1.28 7.67
C GLN A 183 -19.31 1.92 8.50
N ILE A 184 -18.14 2.06 7.90
CA ILE A 184 -16.96 2.62 8.56
C ILE A 184 -17.19 4.06 9.02
N GLY A 185 -18.07 4.81 8.34
CA GLY A 185 -18.42 6.19 8.67
C GLY A 185 -19.10 6.34 10.02
N GLU A 186 -19.96 5.39 10.41
CA GLU A 186 -20.61 5.43 11.71
C GLU A 186 -19.63 5.11 12.83
N PHE A 187 -18.77 4.09 12.61
CA PHE A 187 -17.73 3.72 13.56
C PHE A 187 -16.71 4.85 13.78
N ALA A 188 -16.26 5.50 12.70
CA ALA A 188 -15.32 6.62 12.79
C ALA A 188 -15.93 7.81 13.54
N LYS A 189 -17.21 8.13 13.29
CA LYS A 189 -17.95 9.16 14.05
C LYS A 189 -18.04 8.81 15.54
N TRP A 190 -18.36 7.56 15.87
CA TRP A 190 -18.43 7.09 17.25
C TRP A 190 -17.06 7.16 17.96
N ALA A 191 -15.99 6.79 17.25
CA ALA A 191 -14.62 6.86 17.75
C ALA A 191 -14.07 8.29 17.83
N GLY A 192 -14.79 9.30 17.32
CA GLY A 192 -14.31 10.69 17.25
C GLY A 192 -13.14 10.88 16.28
N ILE A 193 -12.94 9.96 15.34
CA ILE A 193 -11.84 10.02 14.37
C ILE A 193 -12.37 10.64 13.09
N ALA A 194 -11.77 11.77 12.67
CA ALA A 194 -12.05 12.35 11.38
C ALA A 194 -11.60 11.38 10.28
N LEU A 195 -12.55 10.90 9.48
CA LEU A 195 -12.19 10.14 8.29
C LEU A 195 -11.34 11.03 7.37
N PRO A 196 -10.25 10.51 6.78
CA PRO A 196 -9.46 11.21 5.79
C PRO A 196 -10.25 11.27 4.47
N GLY A 197 -11.39 11.94 4.48
CA GLY A 197 -12.26 12.14 3.34
C GLY A 197 -11.64 13.18 2.40
N ALA A 198 -11.36 12.76 1.18
CA ALA A 198 -11.01 13.58 0.02
C ALA A 198 -9.59 14.18 -0.10
N ALA A 199 -8.79 14.32 0.97
CA ALA A 199 -7.51 15.06 0.90
C ALA A 199 -6.22 14.20 0.77
N GLY A 200 -6.27 13.02 0.15
CA GLY A 200 -5.07 12.19 -0.14
C GLY A 200 -4.96 10.85 0.64
N GLY A 201 -6.00 10.45 1.36
CA GLY A 201 -6.09 9.16 2.04
C GLY A 201 -6.48 7.98 1.12
N PRO A 202 -6.58 6.74 1.67
CA PRO A 202 -6.91 5.47 0.97
C PRO A 202 -8.24 5.43 0.18
N GLY A 203 -8.90 6.56 -0.07
CA GLY A 203 -10.23 6.59 -0.68
C GLY A 203 -11.28 5.83 0.14
N ILE A 204 -11.06 5.71 1.46
CA ILE A 204 -12.05 5.13 2.39
C ILE A 204 -13.22 6.11 2.45
N GLN A 205 -14.33 5.68 1.90
CA GLN A 205 -15.58 6.42 1.90
C GLN A 205 -16.38 6.06 3.17
N PRO A 206 -17.18 6.99 3.72
CA PRO A 206 -18.03 6.69 4.87
C PRO A 206 -18.98 5.52 4.65
N THR A 207 -19.35 5.27 3.39
CA THR A 207 -20.24 4.18 2.93
C THR A 207 -19.53 2.83 2.79
N ASP A 208 -18.21 2.78 2.94
CA ASP A 208 -17.48 1.51 2.86
C ASP A 208 -17.82 0.62 4.04
N THR A 209 -18.05 -0.67 3.76
CA THR A 209 -18.15 -1.70 4.80
C THR A 209 -16.79 -1.89 5.47
N MET A 210 -16.78 -2.42 6.70
CA MET A 210 -15.52 -2.72 7.40
C MET A 210 -14.54 -3.55 6.56
N MET A 211 -15.05 -4.52 5.80
CA MET A 211 -14.21 -5.33 4.92
C MET A 211 -13.58 -4.51 3.80
N ASN A 212 -14.35 -3.65 3.14
CA ASN A 212 -13.82 -2.81 2.07
C ASN A 212 -12.79 -1.80 2.61
N ALA A 213 -13.05 -1.24 3.79
CA ALA A 213 -12.11 -0.36 4.48
C ALA A 213 -10.80 -1.06 4.83
N ALA A 214 -10.84 -2.32 5.29
CA ALA A 214 -9.64 -3.13 5.54
C ALA A 214 -8.82 -3.35 4.27
N VAL A 215 -9.46 -3.73 3.16
CA VAL A 215 -8.79 -3.94 1.86
C VAL A 215 -8.17 -2.63 1.35
N LYS A 216 -8.92 -1.52 1.38
CA LYS A 216 -8.43 -0.20 0.95
C LYS A 216 -7.30 0.31 1.84
N GLY A 217 -7.41 0.17 3.16
CA GLY A 217 -6.37 0.58 4.10
C GLY A 217 -5.06 -0.19 3.92
N LEU A 218 -5.16 -1.49 3.69
CA LEU A 218 -3.99 -2.33 3.44
C LEU A 218 -3.38 -2.06 2.06
N GLY A 219 -4.22 -1.88 1.03
CA GLY A 219 -3.80 -1.47 -0.31
C GLY A 219 -2.99 -0.18 -0.30
N TRP A 220 -3.50 0.83 0.42
CA TRP A 220 -2.80 2.10 0.60
C TRP A 220 -1.49 1.95 1.37
N SER A 221 -1.46 1.13 2.42
CA SER A 221 -0.22 0.87 3.19
C SER A 221 0.85 0.21 2.31
N MET A 222 0.45 -0.72 1.43
CA MET A 222 1.35 -1.31 0.43
C MET A 222 1.84 -0.26 -0.55
N GLU A 223 0.95 0.57 -1.10
CA GLU A 223 1.33 1.64 -2.03
C GLU A 223 2.34 2.62 -1.41
N ARG A 224 2.12 3.05 -0.15
CA ARG A 224 3.05 3.91 0.59
C ARG A 224 4.40 3.24 0.81
N THR A 225 4.41 1.96 1.16
CA THR A 225 5.66 1.22 1.33
C THR A 225 6.38 1.08 -0.02
N HIS A 226 5.68 0.83 -1.12
CA HIS A 226 6.26 0.77 -2.46
C HIS A 226 6.90 2.10 -2.88
N LEU A 227 6.23 3.21 -2.59
CA LEU A 227 6.74 4.54 -2.86
C LEU A 227 8.03 4.81 -2.07
N SER A 228 8.07 4.45 -0.79
CA SER A 228 9.27 4.60 0.03
C SER A 228 10.47 3.78 -0.50
N ILE A 229 10.23 2.55 -0.97
CA ILE A 229 11.24 1.70 -1.62
C ILE A 229 11.77 2.37 -2.89
N SER A 230 10.87 2.91 -3.71
CA SER A 230 11.21 3.58 -4.97
C SER A 230 12.07 4.82 -4.71
N LEU A 231 11.72 5.62 -3.70
CA LEU A 231 12.49 6.78 -3.27
C LEU A 231 13.88 6.40 -2.75
N MET A 232 14.00 5.35 -1.93
CA MET A 232 15.30 4.88 -1.43
C MET A 232 16.20 4.38 -2.55
N ARG A 233 15.65 3.65 -3.53
CA ARG A 233 16.39 3.22 -4.74
C ARG A 233 16.91 4.42 -5.53
N TYR A 234 16.08 5.44 -5.67
CA TYR A 234 16.47 6.67 -6.33
C TYR A 234 17.63 7.39 -5.59
N CYS A 235 17.52 7.55 -4.27
CA CYS A 235 18.59 8.12 -3.44
C CYS A 235 19.90 7.32 -3.52
N LEU A 236 19.84 5.98 -3.55
CA LEU A 236 21.02 5.13 -3.75
C LEU A 236 21.70 5.41 -5.08
N GLY A 237 20.93 5.60 -6.15
CA GLY A 237 21.46 5.95 -7.47
C GLY A 237 22.25 7.25 -7.44
N ILE A 238 21.69 8.30 -6.83
CA ILE A 238 22.38 9.60 -6.69
C ILE A 238 23.65 9.46 -5.85
N LEU A 239 23.56 8.82 -4.68
CA LEU A 239 24.69 8.66 -3.78
C LEU A 239 25.83 7.88 -4.43
N ASN A 240 25.52 6.85 -5.24
CA ASN A 240 26.53 6.09 -5.97
C ASN A 240 27.25 6.95 -7.03
N ILE A 241 26.51 7.77 -7.79
CA ILE A 241 27.11 8.71 -8.76
C ILE A 241 28.02 9.72 -8.06
N ARG A 242 27.59 10.25 -6.90
CA ARG A 242 28.38 11.21 -6.11
C ARG A 242 29.62 10.58 -5.49
N ALA A 243 29.48 9.39 -4.90
CA ALA A 243 30.56 8.69 -4.21
C ALA A 243 31.67 8.21 -5.16
N THR A 244 31.33 7.99 -6.44
CA THR A 244 32.29 7.63 -7.50
C THR A 244 32.97 8.84 -8.14
N PHE A 245 32.53 10.06 -7.81
CA PHE A 245 33.15 11.28 -8.31
C PHE A 245 34.57 11.43 -7.75
N SER A 246 35.56 11.33 -8.63
CA SER A 246 36.96 11.55 -8.33
C SER A 246 37.53 12.59 -9.29
N GLN A 247 38.39 13.46 -8.76
CA GLN A 247 39.12 14.45 -9.54
C GLN A 247 40.61 14.19 -9.39
N SER A 248 41.30 14.02 -10.51
CA SER A 248 42.76 14.07 -10.53
C SER A 248 43.21 15.52 -10.57
N MET A 249 44.04 15.92 -9.62
CA MET A 249 44.73 17.21 -9.64
C MET A 249 46.20 16.95 -9.92
N THR A 250 46.74 17.61 -10.94
CA THR A 250 48.18 17.60 -11.23
C THR A 250 48.77 18.91 -10.78
N GLU A 251 49.70 18.89 -9.81
CA GLU A 251 50.38 20.10 -9.34
C GLU A 251 51.26 20.72 -10.43
N VAL A 252 51.77 19.90 -11.35
CA VAL A 252 52.59 20.34 -12.49
C VAL A 252 52.05 19.73 -13.78
N PRO A 253 51.54 20.54 -14.74
CA PRO A 253 51.15 20.03 -16.05
C PRO A 253 52.40 19.61 -16.83
N GLY A 254 52.57 18.30 -17.07
CA GLY A 254 53.69 17.77 -17.86
C GLY A 254 53.82 16.24 -17.78
N ILE A 255 54.54 15.66 -18.75
CA ILE A 255 54.89 14.23 -18.75
C ILE A 255 55.84 13.99 -17.55
N GLY A 256 55.32 13.34 -16.50
CA GLY A 256 56.04 13.10 -15.24
C GLY A 256 55.58 13.97 -14.06
N GLY A 257 54.52 14.76 -14.22
CA GLY A 257 53.91 15.51 -13.10
C GLY A 257 53.39 14.57 -12.01
N VAL A 258 53.72 14.87 -10.74
CA VAL A 258 53.10 14.20 -9.59
C VAL A 258 51.66 14.71 -9.49
N GLY A 259 50.72 13.78 -9.50
CA GLY A 259 49.30 14.06 -9.32
C GLY A 259 48.75 13.28 -8.14
N PHE A 260 47.71 13.80 -7.52
CA PHE A 260 46.92 13.10 -6.53
C PHE A 260 45.46 13.08 -6.96
N THR A 261 44.75 12.02 -6.58
CA THR A 261 43.32 11.87 -6.83
C THR A 261 42.56 12.22 -5.57
N LEU A 262 41.69 13.22 -5.64
CA LEU A 262 40.76 13.55 -4.56
C LEU A 262 39.41 12.92 -4.85
N ALA A 263 38.84 12.26 -3.84
CA ALA A 263 37.46 11.82 -3.81
C ALA A 263 36.71 12.59 -2.71
N PRO A 264 36.34 13.86 -2.97
CA PRO A 264 35.80 14.76 -1.93
C PRO A 264 34.47 14.26 -1.34
N LEU A 265 33.78 13.37 -2.06
CA LEU A 265 32.47 12.81 -1.68
C LEU A 265 32.57 11.33 -1.25
N SER A 266 33.75 10.85 -0.85
CA SER A 266 33.89 9.47 -0.36
C SER A 266 33.03 9.16 0.87
N GLY A 267 32.62 10.17 1.64
CA GLY A 267 31.67 10.02 2.76
C GLY A 267 30.30 9.51 2.35
N ASP A 268 29.88 9.72 1.10
CA ASP A 268 28.58 9.29 0.57
C ASP A 268 28.46 7.75 0.53
N TRP A 269 29.57 7.00 0.54
CA TRP A 269 29.56 5.54 0.71
C TRP A 269 28.91 5.10 2.02
N THR A 270 29.09 5.88 3.10
CA THR A 270 28.48 5.58 4.41
C THR A 270 26.98 5.82 4.38
N LEU A 271 26.54 6.93 3.78
CA LEU A 271 25.13 7.25 3.58
C LEU A 271 24.44 6.21 2.70
N MET A 272 25.12 5.75 1.65
CA MET A 272 24.63 4.68 0.79
C MET A 272 24.41 3.39 1.59
N GLY A 273 25.33 3.05 2.50
CA GLY A 273 25.15 1.93 3.44
C GLY A 273 23.89 2.06 4.30
N SER A 274 23.62 3.24 4.85
CA SER A 274 22.40 3.52 5.62
C SER A 274 21.13 3.41 4.77
N VAL A 275 21.11 3.99 3.58
CA VAL A 275 19.93 3.91 2.68
C VAL A 275 19.71 2.47 2.22
N GLN A 276 20.77 1.69 1.98
CA GLN A 276 20.65 0.26 1.64
C GLN A 276 20.02 -0.54 2.79
N MET A 277 20.37 -0.24 4.04
CA MET A 277 19.72 -0.85 5.21
C MET A 277 18.24 -0.49 5.26
N LEU A 278 17.87 0.79 5.07
CA LEU A 278 16.46 1.21 5.03
C LEU A 278 15.69 0.54 3.90
N LEU A 279 16.29 0.41 2.72
CA LEU A 279 15.70 -0.27 1.57
C LEU A 279 15.39 -1.74 1.90
N ASN A 280 16.32 -2.44 2.54
CA ASN A 280 16.13 -3.84 2.95
C ASN A 280 14.98 -3.96 3.96
N LEU A 281 14.91 -3.07 4.97
CA LEU A 281 13.83 -3.04 5.95
C LEU A 281 12.46 -2.83 5.30
N ASN A 282 12.33 -1.81 4.43
CA ASN A 282 11.05 -1.53 3.75
C ASN A 282 10.64 -2.66 2.80
N THR A 283 11.59 -3.38 2.21
CA THR A 283 11.30 -4.57 1.40
C THR A 283 10.70 -5.69 2.28
N THR A 284 11.23 -5.90 3.49
CA THR A 284 10.62 -6.83 4.46
C THR A 284 9.24 -6.37 4.92
N PHE A 285 9.04 -5.07 5.14
CA PHE A 285 7.73 -4.51 5.50
C PHE A 285 6.70 -4.71 4.39
N MET A 286 7.10 -4.50 3.14
CA MET A 286 6.25 -4.80 1.97
C MET A 286 5.82 -6.27 1.95
N LEU A 287 6.75 -7.20 2.19
CA LEU A 287 6.44 -8.63 2.22
C LEU A 287 5.47 -8.97 3.36
N ALA A 288 5.62 -8.33 4.52
CA ALA A 288 4.70 -8.50 5.65
C ALA A 288 3.28 -7.99 5.32
N LEU A 289 3.15 -6.83 4.68
CA LEU A 289 1.87 -6.30 4.22
C LEU A 289 1.21 -7.19 3.15
N LEU A 290 2.00 -7.71 2.21
CA LEU A 290 1.53 -8.68 1.22
C LEU A 290 1.03 -9.97 1.87
N PHE A 291 1.72 -10.47 2.90
CA PHE A 291 1.28 -11.64 3.66
C PHE A 291 -0.02 -11.36 4.43
N GLN A 292 -0.18 -10.17 5.00
CA GLN A 292 -1.43 -9.75 5.64
C GLN A 292 -2.58 -9.65 4.65
N TYR A 293 -2.31 -9.17 3.43
CA TYR A 293 -3.29 -9.06 2.36
C TYR A 293 -3.72 -10.43 1.88
N PHE A 294 -2.76 -11.34 1.68
CA PHE A 294 -3.04 -12.73 1.35
C PHE A 294 -3.82 -13.44 2.46
N SER A 295 -3.47 -13.20 3.74
CA SER A 295 -4.21 -13.73 4.88
C SER A 295 -5.64 -13.21 4.91
N LEU A 296 -5.85 -11.91 4.68
CA LEU A 296 -7.19 -11.32 4.54
C LEU A 296 -7.96 -11.98 3.39
N ALA A 297 -7.33 -12.20 2.24
CA ALA A 297 -7.95 -12.86 1.11
C ALA A 297 -8.35 -14.31 1.46
N ILE A 298 -7.50 -15.08 2.14
CA ILE A 298 -7.84 -16.44 2.58
C ILE A 298 -8.99 -16.44 3.59
N PHE A 299 -9.04 -15.45 4.49
CA PHE A 299 -10.02 -15.43 5.58
C PHE A 299 -11.35 -14.80 5.18
N SER A 300 -11.33 -13.86 4.22
CA SER A 300 -12.49 -13.11 3.76
C SER A 300 -13.03 -13.57 2.40
N SER A 301 -12.32 -14.42 1.66
CA SER A 301 -12.87 -14.92 0.40
C SER A 301 -14.13 -15.75 0.67
N SER A 302 -15.12 -15.65 -0.21
CA SER A 302 -16.32 -16.50 -0.20
C SER A 302 -16.00 -17.99 -0.28
N SER A 303 -14.81 -18.35 -0.78
CA SER A 303 -14.25 -19.70 -0.84
C SER A 303 -13.18 -19.98 0.22
N GLY A 304 -13.05 -19.10 1.22
CA GLY A 304 -11.97 -19.12 2.20
C GLY A 304 -11.95 -20.38 3.07
N LEU A 305 -10.74 -20.72 3.55
CA LEU A 305 -10.48 -21.89 4.40
C LEU A 305 -11.26 -21.83 5.72
N PHE A 306 -11.50 -20.63 6.27
CA PHE A 306 -12.25 -20.48 7.52
C PHE A 306 -13.75 -20.72 7.40
N LEU A 307 -14.30 -20.46 6.21
CA LEU A 307 -15.67 -20.87 5.89
C LEU A 307 -15.81 -22.40 5.96
N PHE A 308 -14.73 -23.15 5.73
CA PHE A 308 -14.73 -24.62 5.89
C PHE A 308 -14.35 -25.08 7.31
N LEU A 309 -13.59 -24.28 8.05
CA LEU A 309 -13.20 -24.58 9.43
C LEU A 309 -14.41 -24.51 10.38
N VAL A 310 -15.20 -23.44 10.36
CA VAL A 310 -16.33 -23.28 11.31
C VAL A 310 -17.38 -24.42 11.24
N PRO A 311 -17.84 -24.91 10.06
CA PRO A 311 -18.70 -26.08 9.95
C PRO A 311 -18.07 -27.34 10.49
N ILE A 312 -16.80 -27.58 10.18
CA ILE A 312 -16.08 -28.72 10.72
C ILE A 312 -16.01 -28.62 12.24
N GLY A 313 -15.69 -27.44 12.77
CA GLY A 313 -15.64 -27.20 14.21
C GLY A 313 -16.96 -27.49 14.90
N LEU A 314 -18.07 -27.05 14.29
CA LEU A 314 -19.41 -27.32 14.79
C LEU A 314 -19.83 -28.79 14.68
N ILE A 315 -19.46 -29.49 13.60
CA ILE A 315 -19.71 -30.93 13.46
C ILE A 315 -18.88 -31.73 14.47
N LEU A 316 -17.59 -31.41 14.61
CA LEU A 316 -16.69 -32.06 15.56
C LEU A 316 -17.11 -31.81 17.01
N ARG A 317 -17.78 -30.68 17.29
CA ARG A 317 -18.38 -30.41 18.60
C ARG A 317 -19.40 -31.46 19.03
N CYS A 318 -20.07 -32.09 18.06
CA CYS A 318 -21.09 -33.10 18.31
C CYS A 318 -20.51 -34.48 18.66
N MET A 319 -19.20 -34.65 18.53
CA MET A 319 -18.51 -35.87 18.98
C MET A 319 -17.96 -35.64 20.40
N PRO A 320 -18.34 -36.45 21.41
CA PRO A 320 -17.94 -36.24 22.81
C PRO A 320 -16.42 -36.09 22.98
N TYR A 321 -15.62 -36.89 22.27
CA TYR A 321 -14.15 -36.90 22.36
C TYR A 321 -13.48 -35.72 21.64
N LEU A 322 -14.11 -35.16 20.61
CA LEU A 322 -13.55 -34.07 19.80
C LEU A 322 -14.21 -32.72 20.11
N ARG A 323 -15.05 -32.66 21.14
CA ARG A 323 -15.83 -31.47 21.48
C ARG A 323 -14.98 -30.23 21.71
N GLY A 324 -13.93 -30.36 22.52
CA GLY A 324 -13.01 -29.27 22.82
C GLY A 324 -12.22 -28.82 21.59
N PHE A 325 -11.77 -29.78 20.76
CA PHE A 325 -11.10 -29.48 19.50
C PHE A 325 -12.02 -28.75 18.51
N GLY A 326 -13.27 -29.20 18.39
CA GLY A 326 -14.30 -28.53 17.58
C GLY A 326 -14.61 -27.11 18.06
N GLY A 327 -14.69 -26.90 19.38
CA GLY A 327 -14.86 -25.58 20.01
C GLY A 327 -13.68 -24.64 19.72
N ALA A 328 -12.45 -25.13 19.85
CA ALA A 328 -11.24 -24.38 19.51
C ALA A 328 -11.23 -24.00 18.02
N LEU A 329 -11.50 -24.96 17.14
CA LEU A 329 -11.50 -24.76 15.69
C LEU A 329 -12.59 -23.77 15.25
N ALA A 330 -13.79 -23.83 15.85
CA ALA A 330 -14.83 -22.82 15.66
C ALA A 330 -14.41 -21.45 16.19
N SER A 331 -13.80 -21.36 17.39
CA SER A 331 -13.34 -20.09 17.98
C SER A 331 -12.30 -19.38 17.12
N ILE A 332 -11.33 -20.12 16.56
CA ILE A 332 -10.32 -19.58 15.64
C ILE A 332 -11.02 -19.01 14.42
N GLY A 333 -11.97 -19.76 13.82
CA GLY A 333 -12.71 -19.29 12.66
C GLY A 333 -13.51 -18.02 12.92
N ILE A 334 -14.17 -17.93 14.07
CA ILE A 334 -14.95 -16.74 14.46
C ILE A 334 -14.02 -15.55 14.70
N GLY A 335 -12.94 -15.75 15.46
CA GLY A 335 -11.98 -14.70 15.78
C GLY A 335 -11.33 -14.11 14.52
N PHE A 336 -10.85 -14.96 13.61
CA PHE A 336 -10.22 -14.49 12.37
C PHE A 336 -11.22 -13.99 11.32
N CYS A 337 -12.45 -14.51 11.24
CA CYS A 337 -13.42 -13.96 10.27
C CYS A 337 -13.95 -12.58 10.69
N ILE A 338 -14.12 -12.32 12.00
CA ILE A 338 -14.75 -11.09 12.49
C ILE A 338 -13.70 -10.06 12.91
N LEU A 339 -12.81 -10.42 13.84
CA LEU A 339 -11.90 -9.45 14.44
C LEU A 339 -10.77 -9.04 13.52
N TYR A 340 -10.25 -9.96 12.69
CA TYR A 340 -9.13 -9.64 11.79
C TYR A 340 -9.44 -8.52 10.78
N PRO A 341 -10.53 -8.57 10.00
CA PRO A 341 -10.90 -7.46 9.12
C PRO A 341 -11.30 -6.19 9.90
N MET A 342 -11.97 -6.31 11.06
CA MET A 342 -12.27 -5.14 11.90
C MET A 342 -10.99 -4.43 12.35
N TYR A 343 -9.99 -5.21 12.76
CA TYR A 343 -8.68 -4.73 13.17
C TYR A 343 -7.93 -4.06 12.01
N LEU A 344 -7.88 -4.68 10.84
CA LEU A 344 -7.27 -4.09 9.64
C LEU A 344 -7.99 -2.83 9.16
N ALA A 345 -9.33 -2.78 9.30
CA ALA A 345 -10.10 -1.58 9.00
C ALA A 345 -9.74 -0.43 9.94
N LEU A 346 -9.57 -0.73 11.23
CA LEU A 346 -9.12 0.24 12.23
C LEU A 346 -7.72 0.77 11.91
N LEU A 347 -6.80 -0.09 11.46
CA LEU A 347 -5.51 0.36 10.94
C LEU A 347 -5.65 1.29 9.74
N GLY A 348 -6.51 0.95 8.79
CA GLY A 348 -6.78 1.78 7.63
C GLY A 348 -7.28 3.19 7.97
N ILE A 349 -7.96 3.36 9.10
CA ILE A 349 -8.42 4.66 9.61
C ILE A 349 -7.31 5.37 10.41
N MET A 350 -6.58 4.64 11.26
CA MET A 350 -5.60 5.22 12.17
C MET A 350 -4.29 5.64 11.50
N LEU A 351 -3.86 4.92 10.46
CA LEU A 351 -2.57 5.16 9.81
C LEU A 351 -2.52 6.47 9.02
N PRO A 352 -3.49 6.83 8.15
CA PRO A 352 -3.35 7.99 7.29
C PRO A 352 -3.03 9.32 8.01
N PRO A 353 -3.66 9.66 9.16
CA PRO A 353 -3.30 10.85 9.92
C PRO A 353 -1.84 10.88 10.44
N LEU A 354 -1.19 9.73 10.58
CA LEU A 354 0.22 9.66 10.97
C LEU A 354 1.17 10.04 9.82
N TYR A 355 0.70 9.92 8.58
CA TYR A 355 1.48 10.27 7.38
C TYR A 355 1.26 11.72 6.93
N THR A 356 0.35 12.48 7.55
CA THR A 356 0.09 13.89 7.20
C THR A 356 1.07 14.88 7.85
N SER A 357 2.21 14.40 8.39
CA SER A 357 3.28 15.26 8.87
C SER A 357 3.70 16.24 7.76
N PRO A 358 3.88 17.55 8.04
CA PRO A 358 4.30 18.54 7.05
C PRO A 358 5.60 18.16 6.34
N ALA A 359 6.48 17.43 7.04
CA ALA A 359 7.70 16.89 6.46
C ALA A 359 7.39 15.88 5.36
N LEU A 360 6.41 15.00 5.56
CA LEU A 360 5.97 13.98 4.62
C LEU A 360 5.00 14.46 3.55
N ALA A 361 4.27 15.56 3.77
CA ALA A 361 3.33 16.12 2.78
C ALA A 361 4.02 16.42 1.45
N ASN A 362 5.28 16.87 1.49
CA ASN A 362 6.08 17.11 0.30
C ASN A 362 6.40 15.81 -0.47
N PHE A 363 6.33 14.64 0.17
CA PHE A 363 6.65 13.34 -0.42
C PHE A 363 5.44 12.60 -0.95
N ASP A 364 4.25 13.12 -0.68
CA ASP A 364 3.02 12.50 -1.11
C ASP A 364 2.62 13.02 -2.51
N PRO A 365 2.85 12.25 -3.59
CA PRO A 365 2.46 12.66 -4.94
C PRO A 365 0.95 12.80 -5.11
N HIS A 366 0.15 12.29 -4.16
CA HIS A 366 -1.32 12.37 -4.18
C HIS A 366 -1.88 13.57 -3.41
N SER A 367 -1.13 14.16 -2.47
CA SER A 367 -1.60 15.29 -1.66
C SER A 367 -1.50 16.64 -2.40
N VAL A 368 -0.66 16.70 -3.44
CA VAL A 368 -0.51 17.87 -4.29
C VAL A 368 -0.86 17.44 -5.70
N ALA A 369 -2.04 17.84 -6.18
CA ALA A 369 -2.56 17.59 -7.52
C ALA A 369 -1.43 17.52 -8.58
N GLY A 370 -1.04 16.28 -8.90
CA GLY A 370 -0.02 15.83 -9.85
C GLY A 370 0.77 16.92 -10.59
N SER A 371 1.71 17.59 -9.92
CA SER A 371 2.66 18.44 -10.60
C SER A 371 4.07 17.87 -10.53
N VAL A 372 4.74 17.74 -11.68
CA VAL A 372 6.19 17.44 -11.71
C VAL A 372 6.96 18.47 -10.88
N SER A 373 6.42 19.68 -10.74
CA SER A 373 6.96 20.69 -9.83
C SER A 373 6.81 20.35 -8.34
N SER A 374 5.82 19.57 -7.90
CA SER A 374 5.75 19.07 -6.51
C SER A 374 6.73 17.94 -6.28
N LEU A 375 6.94 17.06 -7.27
CA LEU A 375 7.98 16.04 -7.21
C LEU A 375 9.39 16.66 -7.19
N VAL A 376 9.60 17.72 -7.95
CA VAL A 376 10.88 18.46 -7.98
C VAL A 376 11.05 19.32 -6.74
N ALA A 377 9.99 19.96 -6.23
CA ALA A 377 10.05 20.66 -4.95
C ALA A 377 10.29 19.69 -3.78
N SER A 378 9.73 18.49 -3.85
CA SER A 378 10.00 17.37 -2.94
C SER A 378 11.46 16.95 -3.02
N GLU A 379 11.98 16.79 -4.24
CA GLU A 379 13.37 16.42 -4.49
C GLU A 379 14.35 17.52 -4.05
N GLN A 380 14.02 18.78 -4.28
CA GLN A 380 14.74 19.95 -3.75
C GLN A 380 14.65 20.01 -2.23
N GLY A 381 13.52 19.65 -1.63
CA GLY A 381 13.37 19.56 -0.17
C GLY A 381 14.21 18.43 0.46
N LEU A 382 14.32 17.30 -0.24
CA LEU A 382 15.10 16.12 0.16
C LEU A 382 16.60 16.31 0.04
N THR A 383 17.01 16.88 -1.09
CA THR A 383 18.41 16.87 -1.52
C THR A 383 19.04 18.26 -1.49
N GLY A 384 18.24 19.32 -1.32
CA GLY A 384 18.67 20.71 -1.52
C GLY A 384 18.88 21.08 -2.99
N THR A 385 18.59 20.17 -3.93
CA THR A 385 19.03 20.25 -5.34
C THR A 385 17.97 19.62 -6.28
N SER A 386 18.03 19.87 -7.60
CA SER A 386 17.13 19.21 -8.58
C SER A 386 17.80 18.06 -9.33
N ILE A 387 17.02 17.11 -9.87
CA ILE A 387 17.47 15.90 -10.62
C ILE A 387 18.57 16.21 -11.65
N PHE A 388 18.45 17.36 -12.32
CA PHE A 388 19.33 17.76 -13.41
C PHE A 388 20.54 18.59 -12.96
N SER A 389 20.52 19.12 -11.73
CA SER A 389 21.63 19.91 -11.18
C SER A 389 22.85 19.06 -10.85
N TYR A 390 22.67 17.77 -10.54
CA TYR A 390 23.76 16.83 -10.30
C TYR A 390 24.69 16.62 -11.50
N PHE A 391 24.18 16.77 -12.72
CA PHE A 391 24.96 16.54 -13.94
C PHE A 391 25.67 17.78 -14.47
N TYR A 392 25.20 19.00 -14.16
CA TYR A 392 25.66 20.20 -14.88
C TYR A 392 25.97 21.43 -14.03
N SER A 393 25.47 21.58 -12.79
CA SER A 393 25.74 22.77 -11.97
C SER A 393 25.21 22.62 -10.55
N MET A 394 26.00 23.03 -9.54
CA MET A 394 25.51 23.18 -8.16
C MET A 394 24.32 24.16 -8.11
N PRO A 395 23.36 23.97 -7.18
CA PRO A 395 22.08 24.65 -7.20
C PRO A 395 22.18 26.10 -6.77
N ASP A 396 21.33 26.92 -7.39
CA ASP A 396 21.01 28.27 -6.93
C ASP A 396 20.12 28.19 -5.67
N VAL A 397 20.45 28.93 -4.61
CA VAL A 397 19.76 28.87 -3.30
C VAL A 397 18.75 30.01 -3.18
N PRO A 398 17.51 29.79 -2.74
CA PRO A 398 16.63 30.88 -2.36
C PRO A 398 17.15 31.55 -1.07
N ASP A 399 17.48 32.84 -1.13
CA ASP A 399 17.70 33.65 0.07
C ASP A 399 16.37 33.78 0.83
N SER A 400 16.47 33.94 2.15
CA SER A 400 15.42 34.39 3.09
C SER A 400 14.62 35.62 2.63
N SER A 401 15.13 36.39 1.64
CA SER A 401 14.45 37.51 0.99
C SER A 401 13.55 37.12 -0.21
N GLY A 402 13.50 35.85 -0.62
CA GLY A 402 12.75 35.38 -1.79
C GLY A 402 13.47 35.54 -3.13
N GLY A 403 14.75 35.92 -3.12
CA GLY A 403 15.61 35.96 -4.31
C GLY A 403 16.31 34.63 -4.58
N ILE A 404 16.44 34.23 -5.85
CA ILE A 404 17.25 33.07 -6.26
C ILE A 404 18.72 33.50 -6.29
N LEU A 405 19.51 33.16 -5.26
CA LEU A 405 20.96 33.31 -5.28
C LEU A 405 21.52 32.33 -6.30
N LYS A 406 21.91 32.84 -7.47
CA LYS A 406 22.67 32.05 -8.42
C LYS A 406 23.96 31.55 -7.76
N ALA A 407 24.27 30.26 -7.89
CA ALA A 407 25.50 29.60 -7.45
C ALA A 407 26.78 30.19 -8.07
N THR A 408 26.67 31.31 -8.79
CA THR A 408 27.79 32.10 -9.30
C THR A 408 28.35 33.10 -8.29
N ALA A 409 27.78 33.27 -7.09
CA ALA A 409 28.42 34.10 -6.06
C ALA A 409 28.00 33.67 -4.65
N VAL A 410 28.74 32.72 -4.07
CA VAL A 410 28.87 32.64 -2.62
C VAL A 410 29.64 33.89 -2.19
N GLU A 411 28.93 34.90 -1.69
CA GLU A 411 29.50 36.15 -1.17
C GLU A 411 30.28 35.97 0.15
N ASP A 412 30.47 34.73 0.63
CA ASP A 412 31.33 34.43 1.77
C ASP A 412 32.14 33.13 1.57
N PRO A 413 33.25 33.17 0.80
CA PRO A 413 34.14 32.03 0.58
C PRO A 413 34.81 31.50 1.86
N THR A 414 34.59 32.15 3.01
CA THR A 414 35.09 31.68 4.30
C THR A 414 34.23 30.57 4.92
N LYS A 415 32.98 30.38 4.46
CA LYS A 415 32.04 29.38 5.03
C LYS A 415 31.91 28.07 4.25
N CYS A 416 32.34 28.04 2.98
CA CYS A 416 32.46 26.80 2.21
C CYS A 416 33.93 26.51 1.95
N GLY A 417 34.35 25.29 2.27
CA GLY A 417 35.76 24.87 2.29
C GLY A 417 36.52 25.06 0.97
N ILE A 418 37.78 24.62 0.98
CA ILE A 418 38.95 24.91 0.11
C ILE A 418 38.72 25.08 -1.43
N LEU A 419 37.52 24.84 -1.98
CA LEU A 419 37.17 25.03 -3.39
C LEU A 419 35.90 25.87 -3.65
N GLY A 420 35.33 26.55 -2.65
CA GLY A 420 34.16 27.44 -2.83
C GLY A 420 32.87 26.72 -3.25
N ARG A 421 32.83 25.39 -3.09
CA ARG A 421 31.71 24.52 -3.46
C ARG A 421 31.07 23.93 -2.21
N CYS A 422 29.82 24.29 -1.94
CA CYS A 422 29.05 23.74 -0.83
C CYS A 422 28.35 22.45 -1.30
N PHE A 423 28.72 21.30 -0.73
CA PHE A 423 28.03 20.05 -1.01
C PHE A 423 26.86 19.87 -0.05
N TYR A 424 25.64 19.81 -0.57
CA TYR A 424 24.48 19.47 0.23
C TYR A 424 24.51 17.99 0.61
N THR A 425 24.44 17.72 1.91
CA THR A 425 24.25 16.37 2.44
C THR A 425 22.77 16.00 2.26
N VAL A 426 22.50 14.81 1.72
CA VAL A 426 21.12 14.30 1.62
C VAL A 426 20.54 14.21 3.03
N ASN A 427 19.39 14.86 3.27
CA ASN A 427 18.73 14.75 4.55
C ASN A 427 18.06 13.37 4.65
N LEU A 428 18.63 12.47 5.44
CA LEU A 428 18.09 11.12 5.64
C LEU A 428 16.92 11.06 6.64
N ALA A 429 16.71 12.12 7.45
CA ALA A 429 15.66 12.16 8.46
C ALA A 429 14.26 11.75 7.93
N PRO A 430 13.76 12.28 6.79
CA PRO A 430 12.47 11.87 6.25
C PRO A 430 12.43 10.39 5.82
N LEU A 431 13.55 9.81 5.38
CA LEU A 431 13.61 8.37 5.03
C LEU A 431 13.53 7.49 6.29
N PHE A 432 14.15 7.92 7.39
CA PHE A 432 14.02 7.24 8.68
C PHE A 432 12.59 7.36 9.24
N GLU A 433 11.97 8.54 9.15
CA GLU A 433 10.59 8.77 9.59
C GLU A 433 9.60 7.91 8.78
N LEU A 434 9.72 7.90 7.44
CA LEU A 434 8.95 7.02 6.56
C LEU A 434 9.12 5.55 6.90
N THR A 435 10.36 5.12 7.15
CA THR A 435 10.65 3.72 7.52
C THR A 435 10.05 3.36 8.88
N ALA A 436 10.07 4.28 9.85
CA ALA A 436 9.46 4.09 11.16
C ALA A 436 7.93 3.98 11.06
N LEU A 437 7.30 4.81 10.23
CA LEU A 437 5.85 4.72 9.96
C LEU A 437 5.49 3.40 9.27
N ASN A 438 6.28 2.98 8.28
CA ASN A 438 6.07 1.70 7.61
C ASN A 438 6.30 0.50 8.54
N PHE A 439 7.25 0.59 9.48
CA PHE A 439 7.43 -0.41 10.54
C PHE A 439 6.18 -0.49 11.43
N LEU A 440 5.63 0.66 11.81
CA LEU A 440 4.43 0.73 12.64
C LEU A 440 3.22 0.12 11.94
N ALA A 441 3.04 0.44 10.65
CA ALA A 441 1.98 -0.08 9.80
C ALA A 441 2.10 -1.59 9.50
N ALA A 442 3.30 -2.06 9.15
CA ALA A 442 3.51 -3.40 8.65
C ALA A 442 3.78 -4.44 9.74
N VAL A 443 4.40 -4.06 10.86
CA VAL A 443 4.89 -4.99 11.87
C VAL A 443 4.26 -4.72 13.23
N LEU A 444 4.48 -3.53 13.80
CA LEU A 444 4.16 -3.27 15.21
C LEU A 444 2.66 -3.40 15.47
N LEU A 445 1.85 -2.64 14.73
CA LEU A 445 0.42 -2.68 14.92
C LEU A 445 -0.10 -4.09 14.61
N PRO A 446 0.09 -4.68 13.39
CA PRO A 446 -0.44 -6.01 13.07
C PRO A 446 -0.08 -7.09 14.10
N SER A 447 1.12 -7.04 14.69
CA SER A 447 1.51 -7.95 15.76
C SER A 447 0.68 -7.75 17.03
N ALA A 448 0.44 -6.50 17.44
CA ALA A 448 -0.43 -6.19 18.57
C ALA A 448 -1.89 -6.63 18.31
N GLY A 449 -2.39 -6.41 17.09
CA GLY A 449 -3.72 -6.89 16.68
C GLY A 449 -3.83 -8.41 16.75
N LEU A 450 -2.83 -9.13 16.28
CA LEU A 450 -2.79 -10.59 16.34
C LEU A 450 -2.81 -11.09 17.79
N LEU A 451 -2.06 -10.45 18.71
CA LEU A 451 -2.09 -10.80 20.13
C LEU A 451 -3.50 -10.64 20.74
N VAL A 452 -4.21 -9.56 20.39
CA VAL A 452 -5.60 -9.35 20.82
C VAL A 452 -6.53 -10.42 20.26
N ILE A 453 -6.39 -10.76 18.97
CA ILE A 453 -7.18 -11.80 18.32
C ILE A 453 -6.91 -13.15 18.96
N VAL A 454 -5.65 -13.51 19.22
CA VAL A 454 -5.28 -14.79 19.86
C VAL A 454 -5.82 -14.86 21.28
N SER A 455 -5.76 -13.77 22.06
CA SER A 455 -6.36 -13.72 23.39
C SER A 455 -7.88 -13.94 23.32
N PHE A 456 -8.55 -13.25 22.39
CA PHE A 456 -9.99 -13.40 22.20
C PHE A 456 -10.38 -14.81 21.76
N VAL A 457 -9.63 -15.40 20.83
CA VAL A 457 -9.83 -16.78 20.38
C VAL A 457 -9.66 -17.75 21.53
N ARG A 458 -8.63 -17.57 22.38
CA ARG A 458 -8.43 -18.38 23.58
C ARG A 458 -9.63 -18.28 24.52
N ASP A 459 -10.09 -17.08 24.80
CA ASP A 459 -11.19 -16.86 25.74
C ASP A 459 -12.51 -17.42 25.18
N LEU A 460 -12.76 -17.27 23.88
CA LEU A 460 -13.87 -17.94 23.19
C LEU A 460 -13.73 -19.46 23.20
N SER A 461 -12.52 -19.99 23.04
CA SER A 461 -12.29 -21.44 23.05
C SER A 461 -12.64 -22.05 24.41
N VAL A 462 -12.40 -21.32 25.51
CA VAL A 462 -12.79 -21.72 26.87
C VAL A 462 -14.31 -21.67 27.05
N ILE A 463 -14.97 -20.63 26.55
CA ILE A 463 -16.44 -20.52 26.61
C ILE A 463 -17.09 -21.63 25.79
N PHE A 464 -16.51 -21.98 24.65
CA PHE A 464 -17.05 -22.98 23.75
C PHE A 464 -16.67 -24.40 24.14
N GLY A 465 -15.49 -24.64 24.69
CA GLY A 465 -15.07 -25.93 25.21
C GLY A 465 -15.08 -25.88 26.72
N GLU A 466 -16.24 -26.14 27.35
CA GLU A 466 -16.35 -26.38 28.79
C GLU A 466 -15.20 -27.30 29.23
N GLU A 467 -14.24 -26.72 29.96
CA GLU A 467 -13.05 -27.31 30.58
C GLU A 467 -12.40 -28.48 29.83
N VAL A 468 -11.84 -28.23 28.65
CA VAL A 468 -10.58 -28.92 28.37
C VAL A 468 -9.55 -28.23 29.27
N GLU A 469 -9.03 -28.93 30.27
CA GLU A 469 -7.82 -28.52 30.99
C GLU A 469 -6.73 -28.21 29.96
N ALA A 470 -6.64 -26.97 29.48
CA ALA A 470 -5.61 -26.53 28.55
C ALA A 470 -4.20 -26.79 29.11
N SER A 471 -4.11 -26.92 30.44
CA SER A 471 -2.95 -27.41 31.19
C SER A 471 -2.44 -28.79 30.72
N LYS A 472 -3.31 -29.70 30.25
CA LYS A 472 -2.90 -31.03 29.76
C LYS A 472 -2.43 -31.01 28.31
N LEU A 473 -2.95 -30.07 27.51
CA LEU A 473 -2.52 -29.89 26.11
C LEU A 473 -1.16 -29.17 26.03
N MET A 474 -0.87 -28.28 26.98
CA MET A 474 0.44 -27.64 27.15
C MET A 474 1.48 -28.57 27.81
N GLN A 475 1.08 -29.72 28.38
CA GLN A 475 1.98 -30.78 28.87
C GLN A 475 2.34 -31.81 27.78
N MET A 476 1.69 -31.76 26.62
CA MET A 476 1.93 -32.65 25.48
C MET A 476 2.82 -32.03 24.39
N VAL A 477 3.09 -30.72 24.51
CA VAL A 477 4.10 -29.97 23.75
C VAL A 477 5.27 -29.73 24.70
#